data_AF-A0A5E4XVR8-F1
#
_entry.id   AF-A0A5E4XVR8-F1
#
_cell.length_a   1.000
_cell.length_b   1.000
_cell.length_c   1.000
_cell.angle_alpha   90.00
_cell.angle_beta   90.00
_cell.angle_gamma   90.00
#
_symmetry.space_group_name_H-M   'P 1'
#
loop_
_entity.id
_entity.type
_entity.pdbx_description
1 polymer ?
#
loop_
_entity_poly.entity_id
_entity_poly.type
_entity_poly.pdbx_seq_one_letter_code
_entity_poly.pdbx_strand_id
1 'polypeptide(L)'
;MFDTIADWINSKTAFVLALLLALAGLTLGLGHAVATLSGSHSEAARRGASDGICGEVQAWFGPQASLANLNEFLTQYGAVVTYGPNENGAWQLHFPALPLDDALQATSRANGVARVAANPQCRA
;
A
#
# COMPACT_ATOMS: atom_id res chain seq x y z
N MET A 1 -41.48 -22.99 45.26
CA MET A 1 -41.59 -21.59 44.79
C MET A 1 -40.22 -20.90 44.68
N PHE A 2 -39.19 -21.32 45.41
CA PHE A 2 -37.81 -20.80 45.26
C PHE A 2 -37.07 -21.37 44.02
N ASP A 3 -37.35 -22.61 43.60
CA ASP A 3 -36.68 -23.22 42.44
C ASP A 3 -36.99 -22.52 41.10
N THR A 4 -38.21 -22.03 40.93
CA THR A 4 -38.65 -21.37 39.69
C THR A 4 -38.00 -20.00 39.51
N ILE A 5 -37.64 -19.34 40.61
CA ILE A 5 -36.93 -18.05 40.62
C ILE A 5 -35.43 -18.28 40.35
N ALA A 6 -34.86 -19.36 40.91
CA ALA A 6 -33.49 -19.76 40.65
C ALA A 6 -33.27 -20.09 39.16
N ASP A 7 -34.17 -20.84 38.52
CA ASP A 7 -34.06 -21.16 37.08
C ASP A 7 -34.26 -19.94 36.16
N TRP A 8 -35.13 -18.99 36.55
CA TRP A 8 -35.34 -17.77 35.80
C TRP A 8 -34.14 -16.81 35.87
N ILE A 9 -33.50 -16.74 37.05
CA ILE A 9 -32.24 -16.01 37.23
C ILE A 9 -31.12 -16.71 36.47
N ASN A 10 -31.04 -18.04 36.51
CA ASN A 10 -30.01 -18.82 35.84
C ASN A 10 -30.08 -18.71 34.30
N SER A 11 -31.29 -18.64 33.75
CA SER A 11 -31.55 -18.35 32.33
C SER A 11 -31.05 -16.96 31.91
N LYS A 12 -31.29 -15.94 32.75
CA LYS A 12 -30.83 -14.57 32.49
C LYS A 12 -29.33 -14.40 32.70
N THR A 13 -28.74 -15.04 33.71
CA THR A 13 -27.29 -15.00 33.96
C THR A 13 -26.52 -15.78 32.89
N ALA A 14 -27.05 -16.90 32.38
CA ALA A 14 -26.47 -17.61 31.26
C ALA A 14 -26.47 -16.75 29.98
N PHE A 15 -27.55 -16.00 29.73
CA PHE A 15 -27.60 -15.05 28.62
C PHE A 15 -26.59 -13.90 28.79
N VAL A 16 -26.48 -13.34 29.99
CA VAL A 16 -25.50 -12.29 30.31
C VAL A 16 -24.07 -12.81 30.16
N LEU A 17 -23.78 -14.02 30.62
CA LEU A 17 -22.46 -14.66 30.48
C LEU A 17 -22.11 -14.92 29.01
N ALA A 18 -23.05 -15.44 28.22
CA ALA A 18 -22.85 -15.64 26.78
C ALA A 18 -22.63 -14.31 26.06
N LEU A 19 -23.37 -13.26 26.41
CA LEU A 19 -23.20 -11.92 25.87
C LEU A 19 -21.82 -11.34 26.24
N LEU A 20 -21.37 -11.50 27.48
CA LEU A 20 -20.05 -11.05 27.94
C LEU A 20 -18.92 -11.79 27.24
N LEU A 21 -19.05 -13.10 27.01
CA LEU A 21 -18.08 -13.88 26.24
C LEU A 21 -18.02 -13.45 24.78
N ALA A 22 -19.18 -13.15 24.17
CA ALA A 22 -19.25 -12.63 22.81
C ALA A 22 -18.61 -11.23 22.72
N LEU A 23 -18.89 -10.34 23.67
CA LEU A 23 -18.29 -9.00 23.76
C LEU A 23 -16.77 -9.08 23.97
N ALA A 24 -16.29 -9.98 24.81
CA ALA A 24 -14.86 -10.20 25.04
C ALA A 24 -14.15 -10.76 23.80
N GLY A 25 -14.79 -11.70 23.09
CA GLY A 25 -14.27 -12.19 21.81
C GLY A 25 -14.22 -11.10 20.75
N LEU A 26 -15.24 -10.22 20.72
CA LEU A 26 -15.32 -9.11 19.78
C LEU A 26 -14.27 -8.03 20.07
N THR A 27 -14.03 -7.67 21.33
CA THR A 27 -12.99 -6.69 21.70
C THR A 27 -11.59 -7.20 21.44
N LEU A 28 -11.32 -8.49 21.70
CA LEU A 28 -10.05 -9.13 21.35
C LEU A 28 -9.87 -9.23 19.83
N GLY A 29 -10.92 -9.58 19.09
CA GLY A 29 -10.91 -9.63 17.62
C GLY A 29 -10.71 -8.26 16.98
N LEU A 30 -11.37 -7.21 17.48
CA LEU A 30 -11.15 -5.82 17.03
C LEU A 30 -9.74 -5.34 17.40
N GLY A 31 -9.25 -5.66 18.59
CA GLY A 31 -7.88 -5.33 18.99
C GLY A 31 -6.84 -5.98 18.08
N HIS A 32 -7.06 -7.24 17.70
CA HIS A 32 -6.17 -7.96 16.79
C HIS A 32 -6.27 -7.43 15.35
N ALA A 33 -7.48 -7.08 14.88
CA ALA A 33 -7.70 -6.46 13.58
C ALA A 33 -7.06 -5.07 13.50
N VAL A 34 -7.18 -4.25 14.56
CA VAL A 34 -6.53 -2.94 14.67
C VAL A 34 -5.01 -3.10 14.75
N ALA A 35 -4.49 -4.11 15.47
CA ALA A 35 -3.06 -4.40 15.53
C ALA A 35 -2.51 -4.88 14.18
N THR A 36 -3.27 -5.64 13.40
CA THR A 36 -2.90 -6.00 12.02
C THR A 36 -3.02 -4.82 11.05
N LEU A 37 -3.93 -3.87 11.30
CA LEU A 37 -4.03 -2.63 10.53
C LEU A 37 -2.91 -1.64 10.90
N SER A 38 -2.51 -1.57 12.17
CA SER A 38 -1.43 -0.70 12.64
C SER A 38 -0.03 -1.30 12.49
N GLY A 39 0.07 -2.63 12.29
CA GLY A 39 1.32 -3.37 12.12
C GLY A 39 1.99 -3.28 10.75
N SER A 40 1.45 -2.52 9.79
CA SER A 40 2.13 -2.22 8.52
C SER A 40 1.71 -0.89 7.88
N HIS A 41 1.29 0.09 8.68
CA HIS A 41 0.99 1.45 8.20
C HIS A 41 2.16 2.44 8.35
N SER A 42 3.38 1.95 8.26
CA SER A 42 4.60 2.77 8.19
C SER A 42 5.03 3.00 6.75
N GLU A 43 4.10 3.39 5.87
CA GLU A 43 4.35 4.08 4.58
C GLU A 43 3.01 4.29 3.85
N ALA A 44 2.10 5.02 4.49
CA ALA A 44 1.11 5.76 3.71
C ALA A 44 1.87 6.80 2.89
N ALA A 45 2.19 6.45 1.65
CA ALA A 45 2.82 7.31 0.66
C ALA A 45 2.21 8.72 0.74
N ARG A 46 3.05 9.70 1.09
CA ARG A 46 2.67 11.11 1.19
C ARG A 46 2.14 11.59 -0.17
N ARG A 47 0.82 11.54 -0.38
CA ARG A 47 0.18 12.33 -1.44
C ARG A 47 0.34 13.81 -1.07
N GLY A 48 1.19 14.52 -1.80
CA GLY A 48 1.22 15.99 -1.81
C GLY A 48 2.32 16.68 -0.99
N ALA A 49 3.38 16.00 -0.55
CA ALA A 49 4.51 16.72 0.05
C ALA A 49 5.34 17.38 -1.06
N SER A 50 5.19 18.70 -1.18
CA SER A 50 5.86 19.63 -2.10
C SER A 50 7.37 19.79 -1.84
N ASP A 51 8.02 18.74 -1.35
CA ASP A 51 9.46 18.66 -1.06
C ASP A 51 10.01 17.26 -1.42
N GLY A 52 9.26 16.55 -2.29
CA GLY A 52 9.57 15.21 -2.74
C GLY A 52 10.60 15.21 -3.86
N ILE A 53 11.42 14.18 -3.88
CA ILE A 53 12.36 13.92 -4.97
C ILE A 53 11.59 13.92 -6.30
N CYS A 54 12.05 14.72 -7.26
CA CYS A 54 11.38 14.85 -8.55
C CYS A 54 11.54 13.55 -9.33
N GLY A 55 10.45 13.01 -9.89
CA GLY A 55 10.54 11.85 -10.79
C GLY A 55 10.92 12.29 -12.20
N GLU A 56 12.22 12.32 -12.50
CA GLU A 56 12.77 12.82 -13.75
C GLU A 56 12.45 11.97 -14.98
N VAL A 57 12.02 10.72 -14.80
CA VAL A 57 11.59 9.82 -15.88
C VAL A 57 10.10 9.55 -15.80
N GLN A 58 9.40 9.67 -16.93
CA GLN A 58 8.03 9.19 -17.12
C GLN A 58 8.03 7.86 -17.88
N ALA A 59 7.41 6.83 -17.31
CA ALA A 59 7.29 5.50 -17.89
C ALA A 59 5.82 5.10 -18.07
N TRP A 60 5.47 4.58 -19.24
CA TRP A 60 4.19 3.94 -19.50
C TRP A 60 4.40 2.44 -19.59
N PHE A 61 3.73 1.69 -18.74
CA PHE A 61 3.80 0.23 -18.76
C PHE A 61 2.69 -0.32 -19.65
N GLY A 62 3.05 -1.30 -20.48
CA GLY A 62 2.11 -2.03 -21.32
C GLY A 62 1.26 -3.01 -20.52
N PRO A 63 0.16 -3.53 -21.10
CA PRO A 63 -0.74 -4.49 -20.43
C PRO A 63 -0.05 -5.81 -20.04
N GLN A 64 1.10 -6.12 -20.65
CA GLN A 64 1.93 -7.29 -20.36
C GLN A 64 2.93 -7.08 -19.21
N ALA A 65 3.01 -5.89 -18.62
CA ALA A 65 3.95 -5.62 -17.53
C ALA A 65 3.53 -6.37 -16.27
N SER A 66 4.35 -7.33 -15.84
CA SER A 66 4.13 -8.03 -14.58
C SER A 66 4.69 -7.21 -13.41
N LEU A 67 4.03 -7.28 -12.26
CA LEU A 67 4.52 -6.68 -11.01
C LEU A 67 5.91 -7.20 -10.60
N ALA A 68 6.20 -8.47 -10.89
CA ALA A 68 7.50 -9.07 -10.60
C ALA A 68 8.63 -8.41 -11.40
N ASN A 69 8.44 -8.25 -12.73
CA ASN A 69 9.43 -7.64 -13.61
C ASN A 69 9.65 -6.16 -13.25
N LEU A 70 8.57 -5.47 -12.88
CA LEU A 70 8.64 -4.09 -12.40
C LEU A 70 9.45 -4.00 -11.10
N ASN A 71 9.15 -4.86 -10.13
CA ASN A 71 9.86 -4.85 -8.85
C ASN A 71 11.35 -5.19 -9.01
N GLU A 72 11.66 -6.16 -9.87
CA GLU A 72 13.04 -6.51 -10.22
C GLU A 72 13.76 -5.32 -10.86
N PHE A 73 13.15 -4.67 -11.85
CA PHE A 73 13.69 -3.47 -12.50
C PHE A 73 13.96 -2.33 -11.50
N LEU A 74 12.97 -2.00 -10.66
CA LEU A 74 13.10 -0.93 -9.66
C LEU A 74 14.23 -1.25 -8.67
N THR A 75 14.34 -2.51 -8.24
CA THR A 75 15.39 -2.95 -7.32
C THR A 75 16.77 -2.91 -7.98
N GLN A 76 16.89 -3.41 -9.23
CA GLN A 76 18.15 -3.49 -9.97
C GLN A 76 18.78 -2.12 -10.20
N TYR A 77 17.97 -1.13 -10.58
CA TYR A 77 18.44 0.22 -10.88
C TYR A 77 18.28 1.20 -9.71
N GLY A 78 17.83 0.71 -8.54
CA GLY A 78 17.55 1.53 -7.36
C GLY A 78 16.50 2.61 -7.63
N ALA A 79 15.59 2.39 -8.57
CA ALA A 79 14.61 3.36 -9.01
C ALA A 79 13.44 3.42 -8.03
N VAL A 80 12.96 4.63 -7.74
CA VAL A 80 11.87 4.90 -6.82
C VAL A 80 10.70 5.49 -7.59
N VAL A 81 9.51 4.94 -7.38
CA VAL A 81 8.28 5.52 -7.92
C VAL A 81 7.90 6.73 -7.07
N THR A 82 7.95 7.93 -7.66
CA THR A 82 7.64 9.18 -6.96
C THR A 82 6.16 9.54 -7.08
N TYR A 83 5.54 9.21 -8.21
CA TYR A 83 4.12 9.46 -8.46
C TYR A 83 3.61 8.56 -9.60
N GLY A 84 2.33 8.22 -9.59
CA GLY A 84 1.68 7.58 -10.74
C GLY A 84 0.58 6.58 -10.39
N PRO A 85 -0.18 6.13 -11.41
CA PRO A 85 -0.17 6.67 -12.76
C PRO A 85 -0.84 8.05 -12.82
N ASN A 86 -0.32 8.95 -13.66
CA ASN A 86 -0.92 10.27 -13.88
C ASN A 86 -2.12 10.21 -14.85
N GLU A 87 -2.69 11.37 -15.17
CA GLU A 87 -3.84 11.50 -16.09
C GLU A 87 -3.58 10.91 -17.49
N ASN A 88 -2.31 10.83 -17.90
CA ASN A 88 -1.87 10.26 -19.16
C ASN A 88 -1.42 8.80 -19.03
N GLY A 89 -1.60 8.17 -17.86
CA GLY A 89 -1.17 6.79 -17.57
C GLY A 89 0.34 6.62 -17.32
N ALA A 90 1.08 7.72 -17.11
CA ALA A 90 2.51 7.68 -16.89
C ALA A 90 2.86 7.56 -15.40
N TRP A 91 3.87 6.75 -15.10
CA TRP A 91 4.51 6.65 -13.80
C TRP A 91 5.78 7.49 -13.78
N GLN A 92 5.95 8.27 -12.72
CA GLN A 92 7.13 9.08 -12.48
C GLN A 92 8.13 8.28 -11.65
N LEU A 93 9.34 8.14 -12.16
CA LEU A 93 10.43 7.39 -11.58
C LEU A 93 11.61 8.31 -11.30
N HIS A 94 12.25 8.10 -10.16
CA HIS A 94 13.48 8.74 -9.77
C HIS A 94 14.61 7.71 -9.63
N PHE A 95 15.80 8.03 -10.13
CA PHE A 95 16.99 7.18 -10.09
C PHE A 95 18.11 7.89 -9.33
N PRO A 96 18.33 7.56 -8.04
CA PRO A 96 19.32 8.26 -7.20
C PRO A 96 20.76 8.13 -7.70
N ALA A 97 21.07 7.04 -8.40
CA ALA A 97 22.42 6.65 -8.79
C ALA A 97 22.71 6.85 -10.29
N LEU A 98 21.73 7.23 -11.10
CA LEU A 98 21.88 7.35 -12.56
C LEU A 98 21.64 8.78 -13.03
N PRO A 99 22.43 9.28 -14.00
CA PRO A 99 22.08 10.49 -14.72
C PRO A 99 20.84 10.25 -15.60
N LEU A 100 20.13 11.34 -15.94
CA LEU A 100 18.85 11.28 -16.66
C LEU A 100 18.92 10.45 -17.96
N ASP A 101 19.97 10.64 -18.76
CA ASP A 101 20.10 9.92 -20.04
C ASP A 101 20.23 8.40 -19.85
N ASP A 102 20.99 7.97 -18.85
CA ASP A 102 21.15 6.56 -18.50
C ASP A 102 19.87 6.00 -17.90
N ALA A 103 19.16 6.78 -17.08
CA ALA A 103 17.87 6.41 -16.50
C ALA A 103 16.80 6.21 -17.59
N LEU A 104 16.75 7.11 -18.58
CA LEU A 104 15.87 6.97 -19.75
C LEU A 104 16.22 5.73 -20.56
N GLN A 105 17.51 5.48 -20.79
CA GLN A 105 17.96 4.31 -21.53
C GLN A 105 17.63 3.01 -20.78
N ALA A 106 17.91 2.93 -19.47
CA ALA A 106 17.59 1.78 -18.64
C ALA A 106 16.09 1.49 -18.63
N THR A 107 15.27 2.53 -18.46
CA THR A 107 13.81 2.41 -18.48
C THR A 107 13.29 1.97 -19.85
N SER A 108 13.86 2.48 -20.94
CA SER A 108 13.46 2.07 -22.31
C SER A 108 13.68 0.59 -22.61
N ARG A 109 14.66 -0.04 -21.92
CA ARG A 109 15.01 -1.46 -22.07
C ARG A 109 14.28 -2.36 -21.08
N ALA A 110 13.56 -1.80 -20.11
CA ALA A 110 12.87 -2.56 -19.09
C ALA A 110 11.69 -3.34 -19.70
N ASN A 111 11.54 -4.59 -19.27
CA ASN A 111 10.48 -5.45 -19.76
C ASN A 111 9.10 -4.93 -19.31
N GLY A 112 8.18 -4.76 -20.26
CA GLY A 112 6.85 -4.22 -20.00
C GLY A 112 6.75 -2.71 -20.08
N VAL A 113 7.83 -1.96 -20.37
CA VAL A 113 7.74 -0.54 -20.71
C VAL A 113 7.31 -0.39 -22.17
N ALA A 114 6.20 0.31 -22.39
CA ALA A 114 5.68 0.64 -23.72
C ALA A 114 6.23 1.98 -24.23
N ARG A 115 6.46 2.94 -23.34
CA ARG A 115 6.98 4.26 -23.66
C ARG A 115 7.76 4.82 -22.49
N VAL A 116 8.77 5.64 -22.79
CA VAL A 116 9.51 6.44 -21.82
C VAL A 116 9.67 7.88 -22.31
N ALA A 117 9.71 8.85 -21.40
CA ALA A 117 10.04 10.24 -21.69
C ALA A 117 10.70 10.90 -20.47
N ALA A 118 11.48 11.95 -20.69
CA ALA A 118 11.90 12.82 -19.59
C ALA A 118 10.70 13.59 -19.04
N ASN A 119 10.67 13.81 -17.73
CA ASN A 119 9.64 14.63 -17.10
C ASN A 119 10.00 16.12 -17.25
N PRO A 120 9.27 16.90 -18.07
CA PRO A 120 9.57 18.33 -18.26
C PRO A 120 9.34 19.16 -16.98
N GLN A 121 8.63 18.62 -16.00
CA GLN A 121 8.38 19.26 -14.71
C GLN A 121 9.60 19.16 -13.78
N CYS A 122 10.47 18.18 -14.00
CA CYS A 122 11.74 18.02 -13.32
C CYS A 122 12.82 18.72 -14.13
N ARG A 123 13.03 20.01 -13.88
CA ARG A 123 14.20 20.71 -14.43
C ARG A 123 15.45 20.23 -13.69
N ALA A 124 16.41 19.70 -14.44
CA ALA A 124 17.78 19.48 -13.99
C ALA A 124 18.51 20.83 -13.78
#